data_AF-A0A942GVK6-F1
#
_entry.id   AF-A0A942GVK6-F1
#
_cell.length_a   1.000
_cell.length_b   1.000
_cell.length_c   1.000
_cell.angle_alpha   90.00
_cell.angle_beta   90.00
_cell.angle_gamma   90.00
#
_symmetry.space_group_name_H-M   'P 1'
#
loop_
_entity.id
_entity.type
_entity.pdbx_description
1 polymer ?
#
loop_
_entity_poly.entity_id
_entity_poly.type
_entity_poly.pdbx_seq_one_letter_code
_entity_poly.pdbx_strand_id
1 'polypeptide(L)'
;MKQLFCISGFALAALPFIGGTAAPKPLVLKGLDPVALLSGKQVQGDAKLFAESGNFRYLFANESDKTEFLTNTSKYAVQNGGKCAMMPEMNGQPDLFAVIDGKIFLAGSASCLTYLLAEHSKEVKQSTDLHRKKVAILIFPGVQIIDYTGPFEVLGQAGYDVFTVAAKPDALTTGFGMKVTPNYTFENCPQPDLIVLPGGNVPRIADAGDPQVAWVKSMVPKTEHVMSVCNGAFWLANAGALDGKNATTFYNLLDELKGDFPKVNVVWDKKFVDNGQIICTAGLSSGIEGALHMIEVLEGPGVAKSVAMNMEYNWLPDSGYARGNFGDKYLRRLARRGFQLPDPTKVKTVDVKGAPDAFFKEWALTDCPASATELMESVKKTLSAGWQLANSESDGVEKTTWKFKGDDGASWTAEVLVRADQQVKGKFTMSITMRNDTASRK
;
A
#
# COMPACT_ATOMS: atom_id res chain seq x y z
N MET A 1 32.51 65.56 1.65
CA MET A 1 33.35 66.70 2.09
C MET A 1 32.88 67.06 3.51
N LYS A 2 33.78 66.98 4.51
CA LYS A 2 33.59 67.24 5.97
C LYS A 2 32.71 66.18 6.68
N GLN A 3 33.02 65.65 7.88
CA GLN A 3 33.84 66.19 8.97
C GLN A 3 34.29 65.06 9.94
N LEU A 4 35.47 65.27 10.53
CA LEU A 4 36.15 64.48 11.56
C LEU A 4 35.53 64.69 12.96
N PHE A 5 35.58 63.68 13.84
CA PHE A 5 35.81 63.86 15.28
C PHE A 5 36.61 62.68 15.91
N CYS A 6 37.82 63.03 16.32
CA CYS A 6 38.71 62.53 17.40
C CYS A 6 38.00 62.22 18.75
N ILE A 7 38.48 61.52 19.79
CA ILE A 7 39.78 60.98 20.30
C ILE A 7 39.44 60.03 21.48
N SER A 8 40.15 58.91 21.70
CA SER A 8 41.01 58.55 22.86
C SER A 8 41.11 57.01 22.90
N GLY A 9 42.22 56.31 23.17
CA GLY A 9 43.50 56.67 23.76
C GLY A 9 43.73 55.84 25.03
N PHE A 10 44.10 54.56 24.92
CA PHE A 10 44.77 53.80 26.00
C PHE A 10 45.70 52.73 25.41
N ALA A 11 46.98 52.83 25.76
CA ALA A 11 47.99 51.81 25.50
C ALA A 11 47.85 50.68 26.53
N LEU A 12 47.95 49.43 26.09
CA LEU A 12 48.24 48.30 26.97
C LEU A 12 49.12 47.27 26.25
N ALA A 13 50.01 46.67 27.03
CA ALA A 13 51.20 45.94 26.64
C ALA A 13 50.97 44.69 25.75
N ALA A 14 51.99 44.38 24.94
CA ALA A 14 52.11 43.15 24.19
C ALA A 14 52.30 41.95 25.14
N LEU A 15 51.41 40.95 25.03
CA LEU A 15 51.61 39.59 25.51
C LEU A 15 51.80 38.68 24.29
N PRO A 16 52.74 37.72 24.29
CA PRO A 16 52.92 36.80 23.19
C PRO A 16 51.78 35.77 23.23
N PHE A 17 50.91 35.79 22.21
CA PHE A 17 49.98 34.70 21.97
C PHE A 17 50.77 33.48 21.46
N ILE A 18 51.07 32.56 22.39
CA ILE A 18 51.27 31.16 22.05
C ILE A 18 49.87 30.57 21.82
N GLY A 19 49.54 30.29 20.58
CA GLY A 19 48.26 29.69 20.20
C GLY A 19 48.36 29.09 18.82
N GLY A 20 49.06 27.96 18.72
CA GLY A 20 48.98 27.11 17.54
C GLY A 20 47.54 26.59 17.40
N THR A 21 46.80 27.10 16.41
CA THR A 21 45.54 26.49 15.99
C THR A 21 45.90 25.30 15.11
N ALA A 22 45.70 24.08 15.63
CA ALA A 22 45.73 22.88 14.82
C ALA A 22 44.70 23.03 13.68
N ALA A 23 45.07 22.64 12.45
CA ALA A 23 44.14 22.60 11.33
C ALA A 23 42.90 21.76 11.71
N PRO A 24 41.69 22.19 11.34
CA PRO A 24 40.46 21.48 11.69
C PRO A 24 40.54 20.04 11.13
N LYS A 25 40.15 19.06 11.95
CA LYS A 25 40.10 17.66 11.52
C LYS A 25 39.10 17.53 10.35
N PRO A 26 39.47 16.84 9.25
CA PRO A 26 38.57 16.69 8.12
C PRO A 26 37.32 15.91 8.54
N LEU A 27 36.18 16.31 7.99
CA LEU A 27 34.90 15.67 8.25
C LEU A 27 34.85 14.31 7.56
N VAL A 28 34.53 13.27 8.32
CA VAL A 28 34.31 11.92 7.78
C VAL A 28 32.81 11.72 7.58
N LEU A 29 32.38 11.21 6.42
CA LEU A 29 30.97 10.82 6.14
C LEU A 29 30.57 9.54 6.89
N LYS A 30 30.85 9.48 8.20
CA LYS A 30 30.85 8.30 9.09
C LYS A 30 31.45 7.01 8.49
N GLY A 31 32.24 7.16 7.42
CA GLY A 31 33.03 6.10 6.82
C GLY A 31 32.38 5.31 5.69
N LEU A 32 31.29 5.78 5.07
CA LEU A 32 30.76 5.13 3.87
C LEU A 32 31.65 5.38 2.65
N ASP A 33 31.72 4.39 1.76
CA ASP A 33 32.43 4.47 0.50
C ASP A 33 31.69 5.40 -0.49
N PRO A 34 32.29 6.52 -0.92
CA PRO A 34 31.63 7.47 -1.80
C PRO A 34 31.40 6.93 -3.22
N VAL A 35 32.25 6.03 -3.72
CA VAL A 35 32.12 5.44 -5.06
C VAL A 35 30.98 4.43 -5.07
N ALA A 36 30.93 3.57 -4.05
CA ALA A 36 29.80 2.67 -3.86
C ALA A 36 28.49 3.46 -3.68
N LEU A 37 28.54 4.55 -2.90
CA LEU A 37 27.39 5.40 -2.60
C LEU A 37 26.81 6.05 -3.86
N LEU A 38 27.63 6.63 -4.74
CA LEU A 38 27.17 7.17 -6.03
C LEU A 38 26.62 6.08 -6.98
N SER A 39 27.06 4.84 -6.80
CA SER A 39 26.59 3.67 -7.56
C SER A 39 25.32 3.04 -6.97
N GLY A 40 24.69 3.69 -5.98
CA GLY A 40 23.46 3.24 -5.34
C GLY A 40 23.64 2.15 -4.26
N LYS A 41 24.88 1.87 -3.84
CA LYS A 41 25.20 0.87 -2.81
C LYS A 41 25.77 1.53 -1.56
N GLN A 42 25.14 1.32 -0.41
CA GLN A 42 25.69 1.76 0.87
C GLN A 42 26.67 0.71 1.40
N VAL A 43 27.97 0.99 1.28
CA VAL A 43 29.05 0.10 1.74
C VAL A 43 29.94 0.85 2.73
N GLN A 44 30.28 0.20 3.84
CA GLN A 44 31.20 0.76 4.83
C GLN A 44 32.64 0.69 4.31
N GLY A 45 33.30 1.85 4.26
CA GLY A 45 34.72 1.96 3.97
C GLY A 45 35.60 1.63 5.18
N ASP A 46 36.82 1.18 4.90
CA ASP A 46 37.83 0.85 5.90
C ASP A 46 38.57 2.12 6.35
N ALA A 47 38.70 2.30 7.67
CA ALA A 47 39.46 3.42 8.26
C ALA A 47 40.94 3.45 7.86
N LYS A 48 41.51 2.31 7.44
CA LYS A 48 42.87 2.22 6.90
C LYS A 48 42.95 2.61 5.44
N LEU A 49 41.83 2.60 4.72
CA LEU A 49 41.77 2.86 3.30
C LEU A 49 41.04 4.18 3.04
N PHE A 50 41.78 5.28 3.07
CA PHE A 50 41.21 6.61 2.95
C PHE A 50 41.95 7.52 1.97
N ALA A 51 41.27 8.61 1.60
CA ALA A 51 41.83 9.75 0.89
C ALA A 51 41.19 11.04 1.45
N GLU A 52 41.90 12.15 1.36
CA GLU A 52 41.42 13.46 1.80
C GLU A 52 41.33 14.39 0.60
N SER A 53 40.22 15.12 0.50
CA SER A 53 40.01 16.12 -0.54
C SER A 53 39.10 17.22 -0.01
N GLY A 54 39.53 18.48 -0.16
CA GLY A 54 38.88 19.62 0.48
C GLY A 54 38.89 19.49 2.01
N ASN A 55 37.72 19.63 2.64
CA ASN A 55 37.55 19.51 4.09
C ASN A 55 37.10 18.11 4.54
N PHE A 56 37.16 17.11 3.64
CA PHE A 56 36.57 15.80 3.86
C PHE A 56 37.62 14.69 3.82
N ARG A 57 37.37 13.67 4.63
CA ARG A 57 38.04 12.37 4.56
C ARG A 57 37.05 11.33 4.06
N TYR A 58 37.42 10.69 2.97
CA TYR A 58 36.68 9.64 2.30
C TYR A 58 37.30 8.30 2.69
N LEU A 59 36.48 7.35 3.15
CA LEU A 59 36.92 5.98 3.43
C LEU A 59 36.44 5.10 2.28
N PHE A 60 37.19 4.07 1.92
CA PHE A 60 36.87 3.18 0.80
C PHE A 60 36.78 1.73 1.26
N ALA A 61 35.86 0.98 0.67
CA ALA A 61 35.66 -0.43 0.95
C ALA A 61 36.73 -1.31 0.29
N ASN A 62 37.32 -0.84 -0.82
CA ASN A 62 38.38 -1.54 -1.56
C ASN A 62 39.28 -0.56 -2.33
N GLU A 63 40.47 -1.02 -2.75
CA GLU A 63 41.47 -0.19 -3.45
C GLU A 63 41.00 0.26 -4.85
N SER A 64 40.08 -0.46 -5.48
CA SER A 64 39.51 -0.07 -6.78
C SER A 64 38.70 1.21 -6.64
N ASP A 65 37.80 1.27 -5.65
CA ASP A 65 36.98 2.44 -5.36
C ASP A 65 37.85 3.65 -4.99
N LYS A 66 38.90 3.42 -4.18
CA LYS A 66 39.88 4.48 -3.88
C LYS A 66 40.59 4.98 -5.13
N THR A 67 41.02 4.09 -6.01
CA THR A 67 41.71 4.46 -7.27
C THR A 67 40.77 5.23 -8.19
N GLU A 68 39.52 4.79 -8.33
CA GLU A 68 38.51 5.48 -9.12
C GLU A 68 38.23 6.88 -8.57
N PHE A 69 38.08 7.00 -7.25
CA PHE A 69 37.93 8.28 -6.58
C PHE A 69 39.10 9.22 -6.90
N LEU A 70 40.33 8.76 -6.73
CA LEU A 70 41.53 9.58 -6.96
C LEU A 70 41.68 9.99 -8.43
N THR A 71 41.18 9.17 -9.36
CA THR A 71 41.18 9.47 -10.79
C THR A 71 40.13 10.51 -11.17
N ASN A 72 39.02 10.60 -10.40
CA ASN A 72 37.91 11.49 -10.68
C ASN A 72 37.34 12.16 -9.41
N THR A 73 38.23 12.81 -8.66
CA THR A 73 37.91 13.37 -7.34
C THR A 73 36.72 14.35 -7.37
N SER A 74 36.55 15.09 -8.46
CA SER A 74 35.45 16.06 -8.62
C SER A 74 34.08 15.40 -8.76
N LYS A 75 33.98 14.21 -9.39
CA LYS A 75 32.74 13.45 -9.53
C LYS A 75 32.18 13.01 -8.17
N TYR A 76 33.06 12.61 -7.26
CA TYR A 76 32.71 12.08 -5.93
C TYR A 76 32.73 13.15 -4.82
N ALA A 77 32.93 14.42 -5.19
CA ALA A 77 33.02 15.51 -4.23
C ALA A 77 31.67 15.80 -3.57
N VAL A 78 31.71 16.15 -2.28
CA VAL A 78 30.54 16.66 -1.56
C VAL A 78 30.20 18.06 -2.09
N GLN A 79 28.95 18.27 -2.46
CA GLN A 79 28.50 19.52 -3.06
C GLN A 79 28.53 20.68 -2.05
N ASN A 80 28.70 21.90 -2.55
CA ASN A 80 28.80 23.15 -1.77
C ASN A 80 29.86 23.15 -0.66
N GLY A 81 30.86 22.27 -0.75
CA GLY A 81 31.87 22.09 0.29
C GLY A 81 31.28 21.69 1.65
N GLY A 82 30.09 21.07 1.66
CA GLY A 82 29.34 20.74 2.87
C GLY A 82 28.84 21.95 3.65
N LYS A 83 28.48 23.04 2.95
CA LYS A 83 27.84 24.21 3.54
C LYS A 83 26.38 24.33 3.12
N CYS A 84 25.52 24.73 4.06
CA CYS A 84 24.13 25.11 3.84
C CYS A 84 23.98 26.62 4.07
N ALA A 85 23.22 27.32 3.21
CA ALA A 85 23.02 28.77 3.32
C ALA A 85 22.42 29.22 4.66
N MET A 86 21.65 28.34 5.32
CA MET A 86 20.99 28.61 6.59
C MET A 86 21.78 28.08 7.81
N MET A 87 22.73 27.18 7.59
CA MET A 87 23.46 26.45 8.64
C MET A 87 24.93 26.27 8.20
N PRO A 88 25.85 27.14 8.66
CA PRO A 88 27.23 27.17 8.18
C PRO A 88 28.10 26.00 8.66
N GLU A 89 27.70 25.29 9.72
CA GLU A 89 28.40 24.11 10.24
C GLU A 89 27.51 22.86 10.12
N MET A 90 27.78 22.02 9.12
CA MET A 90 27.09 20.75 8.94
C MET A 90 27.91 19.61 9.54
N ASN A 91 27.24 18.70 10.25
CA ASN A 91 27.86 17.48 10.76
C ASN A 91 27.73 16.35 9.72
N GLY A 92 28.68 15.40 9.72
CA GLY A 92 28.74 14.31 8.73
C GLY A 92 27.79 13.17 9.06
N GLN A 93 26.60 13.46 9.61
CA GLN A 93 25.65 12.43 10.03
C GLN A 93 25.02 11.75 8.80
N PRO A 94 24.95 10.39 8.80
CA PRO A 94 24.47 9.65 7.64
C PRO A 94 23.01 9.92 7.26
N ASP A 95 22.18 10.19 8.25
CA ASP A 95 20.75 10.48 8.05
C ASP A 95 20.51 11.89 7.48
N LEU A 96 21.59 12.65 7.25
CA LEU A 96 21.57 14.03 6.78
C LEU A 96 22.27 14.20 5.42
N PHE A 97 22.45 13.15 4.63
CA PHE A 97 22.92 13.29 3.26
C PHE A 97 22.02 12.58 2.25
N ALA A 98 22.04 13.05 1.00
CA ALA A 98 21.37 12.42 -0.13
C ALA A 98 22.28 12.38 -1.35
N VAL A 99 22.10 11.35 -2.18
CA VAL A 99 22.63 11.33 -3.54
C VAL A 99 21.52 11.83 -4.47
N ILE A 100 21.74 12.95 -5.14
CA ILE A 100 20.79 13.57 -6.07
C ILE A 100 21.54 13.78 -7.38
N ASP A 101 21.04 13.24 -8.48
CA ASP A 101 21.64 13.32 -9.83
C ASP A 101 23.14 12.96 -9.87
N GLY A 102 23.50 11.89 -9.16
CA GLY A 102 24.89 11.41 -9.08
C GLY A 102 25.82 12.30 -8.27
N LYS A 103 25.30 13.18 -7.41
CA LYS A 103 26.07 14.08 -6.54
C LYS A 103 25.66 13.93 -5.08
N ILE A 104 26.63 14.04 -4.16
CA ILE A 104 26.38 13.94 -2.71
C ILE A 104 26.11 15.32 -2.11
N PHE A 105 24.95 15.48 -1.49
CA PHE A 105 24.57 16.68 -0.75
C PHE A 105 24.46 16.40 0.75
N LEU A 106 24.92 17.34 1.56
CA LEU A 106 24.73 17.33 3.02
C LEU A 106 23.62 18.32 3.39
N ALA A 107 22.78 17.94 4.35
CA ALA A 107 21.72 18.74 4.93
C ALA A 107 22.07 19.08 6.39
N GLY A 108 21.65 20.27 6.84
CA GLY A 108 21.89 20.69 8.23
C GLY A 108 20.96 20.02 9.26
N SER A 109 19.85 19.44 8.80
CA SER A 109 18.83 18.78 9.61
C SER A 109 17.99 17.83 8.76
N ALA A 110 17.23 16.93 9.40
CA ALA A 110 16.32 16.01 8.70
C ALA A 110 15.26 16.78 7.89
N SER A 111 14.76 17.90 8.43
CA SER A 111 13.82 18.78 7.71
C SER A 111 14.45 19.43 6.48
N CYS A 112 15.72 19.85 6.55
CA CYS A 112 16.44 20.35 5.38
C CYS A 112 16.66 19.26 4.33
N LEU A 113 16.91 18.01 4.75
CA LEU A 113 17.05 16.89 3.82
C LEU A 113 15.74 16.65 3.06
N THR A 114 14.62 16.63 3.77
CA THR A 114 13.29 16.54 3.16
C THR A 114 13.03 17.66 2.16
N TYR A 115 13.40 18.91 2.52
CA TYR A 115 13.24 20.06 1.61
C TYR A 115 14.15 19.98 0.38
N LEU A 116 15.41 19.58 0.55
CA LEU A 116 16.38 19.41 -0.53
C LEU A 116 15.90 18.36 -1.54
N LEU A 117 15.42 17.21 -1.05
CA LEU A 117 14.84 16.15 -1.86
C LEU A 117 13.58 16.63 -2.60
N ALA A 118 12.72 17.39 -1.91
CA ALA A 118 11.51 17.95 -2.51
C ALA A 118 11.81 18.99 -3.60
N GLU A 119 12.74 19.91 -3.40
CA GLU A 119 13.11 20.92 -4.40
C GLU A 119 13.76 20.29 -5.65
N HIS A 120 14.70 19.35 -5.49
CA HIS A 120 15.28 18.67 -6.65
C HIS A 120 14.25 17.77 -7.35
N SER A 121 13.28 17.20 -6.62
CA SER A 121 12.15 16.50 -7.27
C SER A 121 11.28 17.45 -8.11
N LYS A 122 11.19 18.74 -7.76
CA LYS A 122 10.48 19.75 -8.57
C LYS A 122 11.28 20.17 -9.80
N GLU A 123 12.59 20.33 -9.69
CA GLU A 123 13.46 20.64 -10.85
C GLU A 123 13.52 19.47 -11.86
N VAL A 124 13.59 18.23 -11.38
CA VAL A 124 13.47 17.03 -12.22
C VAL A 124 12.09 16.98 -12.90
N LYS A 125 11.01 17.32 -12.19
CA LYS A 125 9.64 17.41 -12.75
C LYS A 125 9.48 18.46 -13.85
N GLN A 126 10.32 19.51 -13.89
CA GLN A 126 10.34 20.50 -14.97
C GLN A 126 11.19 20.07 -16.18
N SER A 127 12.16 19.17 -16.00
CA SER A 127 13.08 18.73 -17.05
C SER A 127 12.58 17.50 -17.85
N THR A 128 11.59 16.75 -17.36
CA THR A 128 11.09 15.53 -18.02
C THR A 128 9.76 15.75 -18.71
N ASP A 129 9.77 16.51 -19.81
CA ASP A 129 8.64 16.56 -20.76
C ASP A 129 8.79 15.52 -21.89
N LEU A 130 9.52 14.44 -21.62
CA LEU A 130 9.69 13.29 -22.52
C LEU A 130 9.21 12.01 -21.82
N HIS A 131 7.99 11.60 -22.19
CA HIS A 131 7.32 10.32 -21.93
C HIS A 131 6.88 9.99 -20.49
N ARG A 132 5.87 10.72 -19.97
CA ARG A 132 5.07 10.23 -18.84
C ARG A 132 4.33 8.95 -19.26
N LYS A 133 4.38 7.88 -18.44
CA LYS A 133 3.62 6.64 -18.69
C LYS A 133 2.12 6.95 -18.74
N LYS A 134 1.43 6.44 -19.77
CA LYS A 134 -0.01 6.59 -19.98
C LYS A 134 -0.78 5.49 -19.26
N VAL A 135 -1.76 5.87 -18.45
CA VAL A 135 -2.59 4.94 -17.68
C VAL A 135 -4.05 5.07 -18.10
N ALA A 136 -4.59 4.01 -18.69
CA ALA A 136 -6.01 3.90 -18.98
C ALA A 136 -6.74 3.22 -17.80
N ILE A 137 -7.68 3.94 -17.17
CA ILE A 137 -8.55 3.38 -16.14
C ILE A 137 -9.94 3.15 -16.72
N LEU A 138 -10.35 1.88 -16.81
CA LEU A 138 -11.66 1.51 -17.32
C LEU A 138 -12.77 2.00 -16.36
N ILE A 139 -13.77 2.70 -16.88
CA ILE A 139 -14.99 3.04 -16.14
C ILE A 139 -16.26 2.60 -16.89
N PHE A 140 -17.29 2.25 -16.13
CA PHE A 140 -18.55 1.70 -16.65
C PHE A 140 -19.70 2.00 -15.66
N PRO A 141 -20.97 1.96 -16.10
CA PRO A 141 -22.11 2.13 -15.19
C PRO A 141 -22.05 1.18 -14.00
N GLY A 142 -22.11 1.72 -12.79
CA GLY A 142 -21.99 0.96 -11.55
C GLY A 142 -20.54 0.63 -11.14
N VAL A 143 -19.52 1.24 -11.75
CA VAL A 143 -18.13 1.13 -11.28
C VAL A 143 -18.03 1.55 -9.81
N GLN A 144 -17.25 0.82 -9.02
CA GLN A 144 -17.02 1.11 -7.62
C GLN A 144 -16.05 2.29 -7.49
N ILE A 145 -16.47 3.37 -6.80
CA ILE A 145 -15.74 4.65 -6.82
C ILE A 145 -14.26 4.49 -6.43
N ILE A 146 -14.01 3.93 -5.24
CA ILE A 146 -12.64 3.78 -4.73
C ILE A 146 -11.76 2.85 -5.58
N ASP A 147 -12.35 1.90 -6.30
CA ASP A 147 -11.59 0.94 -7.09
C ASP A 147 -10.89 1.59 -8.29
N TYR A 148 -11.44 2.69 -8.79
CA TYR A 148 -10.83 3.46 -9.88
C TYR A 148 -10.15 4.73 -9.37
N THR A 149 -10.75 5.45 -8.40
CA THR A 149 -10.18 6.72 -7.91
C THR A 149 -8.97 6.52 -7.00
N GLY A 150 -8.88 5.40 -6.26
CA GLY A 150 -7.71 5.08 -5.45
C GLY A 150 -6.45 4.93 -6.31
N PRO A 151 -6.44 4.02 -7.31
CA PRO A 151 -5.37 3.95 -8.29
C PRO A 151 -5.15 5.25 -9.07
N PHE A 152 -6.22 5.98 -9.41
CA PHE A 152 -6.10 7.27 -10.09
C PHE A 152 -5.25 8.26 -9.29
N GLU A 153 -5.54 8.42 -8.00
CA GLU A 153 -4.79 9.30 -7.10
C GLU A 153 -3.32 8.86 -6.98
N VAL A 154 -3.08 7.58 -6.70
CA VAL A 154 -1.73 7.03 -6.52
C VAL A 154 -0.85 7.22 -7.76
N LEU A 155 -1.37 6.84 -8.93
CA LEU A 155 -0.62 6.89 -10.19
C LEU A 155 -0.44 8.34 -10.68
N GLY A 156 -1.42 9.22 -10.43
CA GLY A 156 -1.29 10.65 -10.70
C GLY A 156 -0.22 11.32 -9.86
N GLN A 157 -0.13 10.97 -8.56
CA GLN A 157 0.93 11.45 -7.65
C GLN A 157 2.33 10.99 -8.07
N ALA A 158 2.43 9.85 -8.76
CA ALA A 158 3.67 9.36 -9.37
C ALA A 158 4.07 10.15 -10.64
N GLY A 159 3.22 11.07 -11.12
CA GLY A 159 3.48 11.87 -12.32
C GLY A 159 3.08 11.18 -13.63
N TYR A 160 2.32 10.09 -13.58
CA TYR A 160 1.80 9.42 -14.78
C TYR A 160 0.66 10.22 -15.42
N ASP A 161 0.46 10.01 -16.73
CA ASP A 161 -0.67 10.57 -17.49
C ASP A 161 -1.88 9.64 -17.35
N VAL A 162 -2.71 9.90 -16.33
CA VAL A 162 -3.83 9.04 -15.97
C VAL A 162 -5.14 9.57 -16.55
N PHE A 163 -5.85 8.71 -17.28
CA PHE A 163 -7.13 9.05 -17.90
C PHE A 163 -8.15 7.92 -17.79
N THR A 164 -9.43 8.27 -17.89
CA THR A 164 -10.53 7.32 -17.86
C THR A 164 -11.00 6.92 -19.27
N VAL A 165 -11.38 5.65 -19.44
CA VAL A 165 -11.90 5.11 -20.71
C VAL A 165 -13.20 4.35 -20.47
N ALA A 166 -14.18 4.52 -21.37
CA ALA A 166 -15.47 3.83 -21.30
C ALA A 166 -15.97 3.39 -22.68
N ALA A 167 -17.08 2.65 -22.72
CA ALA A 167 -17.70 2.25 -23.99
C ALA A 167 -18.35 3.43 -24.74
N LYS A 168 -18.86 4.43 -24.00
CA LYS A 168 -19.61 5.57 -24.51
C LYS A 168 -19.06 6.87 -23.92
N PRO A 169 -19.18 8.02 -24.60
CA PRO A 169 -18.65 9.30 -24.12
C PRO A 169 -19.52 9.96 -23.04
N ASP A 170 -20.77 9.50 -22.88
CA ASP A 170 -21.73 10.08 -21.96
C ASP A 170 -21.32 9.90 -20.48
N ALA A 171 -21.78 10.82 -19.63
CA ALA A 171 -21.64 10.66 -18.19
C ALA A 171 -22.32 9.38 -17.69
N LEU A 172 -21.61 8.60 -16.88
CA LEU A 172 -22.12 7.38 -16.27
C LEU A 172 -22.34 7.55 -14.77
N THR A 173 -23.23 6.73 -14.22
CA THR A 173 -23.51 6.68 -12.79
C THR A 173 -22.70 5.56 -12.15
N THR A 174 -21.85 5.90 -11.18
CA THR A 174 -21.07 4.94 -10.37
C THR A 174 -21.95 4.19 -9.36
N GLY A 175 -21.41 3.17 -8.68
CA GLY A 175 -22.17 2.31 -7.76
C GLY A 175 -22.90 3.01 -6.60
N PHE A 176 -22.48 4.23 -6.23
CA PHE A 176 -23.12 5.04 -5.19
C PHE A 176 -23.75 6.34 -5.72
N GLY A 177 -24.03 6.42 -7.02
CA GLY A 177 -24.81 7.52 -7.60
C GLY A 177 -23.99 8.73 -8.07
N MET A 178 -22.67 8.77 -7.83
CA MET A 178 -21.81 9.83 -8.38
C MET A 178 -21.77 9.73 -9.91
N LYS A 179 -21.87 10.88 -10.59
CA LYS A 179 -21.74 10.97 -12.04
C LYS A 179 -20.30 11.30 -12.45
N VAL A 180 -19.79 10.62 -13.47
CA VAL A 180 -18.45 10.84 -14.03
C VAL A 180 -18.51 10.76 -15.55
N THR A 181 -17.81 11.66 -16.22
CA THR A 181 -17.66 11.66 -17.69
C THR A 181 -16.28 11.09 -18.05
N PRO A 182 -16.20 10.07 -18.93
CA PRO A 182 -14.92 9.52 -19.35
C PRO A 182 -14.11 10.52 -20.18
N ASN A 183 -12.78 10.40 -20.14
CA ASN A 183 -11.90 11.16 -21.02
C ASN A 183 -11.94 10.61 -22.46
N TYR A 184 -12.00 9.28 -22.60
CA TYR A 184 -11.96 8.57 -23.87
C TYR A 184 -13.03 7.47 -23.97
N THR A 185 -13.41 7.16 -25.20
CA THR A 185 -14.13 5.93 -25.54
C THR A 185 -13.14 4.82 -25.90
N PHE A 186 -13.61 3.56 -26.01
CA PHE A 186 -12.78 2.46 -26.51
C PHE A 186 -12.19 2.73 -27.90
N GLU A 187 -12.89 3.49 -28.75
CA GLU A 187 -12.49 3.78 -30.12
C GLU A 187 -11.38 4.84 -30.22
N ASN A 188 -11.38 5.83 -29.32
CA ASN A 188 -10.43 6.95 -29.35
C ASN A 188 -9.41 6.95 -28.21
N CYS A 189 -9.38 5.88 -27.40
CA CYS A 189 -8.42 5.69 -26.32
C CYS A 189 -6.99 5.68 -26.88
N PRO A 190 -6.09 6.56 -26.41
CA PRO A 190 -4.68 6.49 -26.80
C PRO A 190 -4.07 5.19 -26.24
N GLN A 191 -3.09 4.62 -26.95
CA GLN A 191 -2.39 3.41 -26.48
C GLN A 191 -1.79 3.65 -25.08
N PRO A 192 -2.25 2.94 -24.04
CA PRO A 192 -1.73 3.08 -22.70
C PRO A 192 -0.55 2.15 -22.46
N ASP A 193 0.37 2.60 -21.62
CA ASP A 193 1.46 1.78 -21.08
C ASP A 193 0.92 0.88 -19.95
N LEU A 194 -0.05 1.39 -19.18
CA LEU A 194 -0.65 0.72 -18.02
C LEU A 194 -2.18 0.72 -18.10
N ILE A 195 -2.83 -0.35 -17.66
CA ILE A 195 -4.30 -0.42 -17.57
C ILE A 195 -4.73 -0.74 -16.13
N VAL A 196 -5.78 -0.06 -15.66
CA VAL A 196 -6.47 -0.39 -14.40
C VAL A 196 -7.91 -0.81 -14.69
N LEU A 197 -8.30 -1.98 -14.18
CA LEU A 197 -9.60 -2.62 -14.32
C LEU A 197 -10.30 -2.67 -12.95
N PRO A 198 -11.14 -1.68 -12.62
CA PRO A 198 -11.83 -1.62 -11.33
C PRO A 198 -13.01 -2.59 -11.23
N GLY A 199 -13.52 -2.75 -10.01
CA GLY A 199 -14.74 -3.50 -9.72
C GLY A 199 -16.02 -2.66 -9.79
N GLY A 200 -17.11 -3.23 -9.27
CA GLY A 200 -18.46 -2.66 -9.34
C GLY A 200 -19.44 -3.65 -9.98
N ASN A 201 -20.29 -3.17 -10.88
CA ASN A 201 -21.21 -4.00 -11.69
C ASN A 201 -20.48 -4.80 -12.79
N VAL A 202 -19.44 -5.54 -12.41
CA VAL A 202 -18.73 -6.48 -13.29
C VAL A 202 -19.48 -7.82 -13.28
N PRO A 203 -19.90 -8.35 -14.44
CA PRO A 203 -20.53 -9.66 -14.51
C PRO A 203 -19.51 -10.76 -14.19
N ARG A 204 -19.96 -11.83 -13.52
CA ARG A 204 -19.12 -13.01 -13.28
C ARG A 204 -18.78 -13.71 -14.60
N ILE A 205 -19.80 -14.03 -15.37
CA ILE A 205 -19.70 -14.51 -16.75
C ILE A 205 -20.30 -13.42 -17.63
N ALA A 206 -19.49 -12.87 -18.53
CA ALA A 206 -19.92 -11.85 -19.46
C ALA A 206 -20.66 -12.47 -20.65
N ASP A 207 -21.60 -11.72 -21.23
CA ASP A 207 -22.29 -12.13 -22.44
C ASP A 207 -21.34 -12.15 -23.65
N ALA A 208 -21.67 -12.95 -24.65
CA ALA A 208 -20.95 -12.94 -25.91
C ALA A 208 -21.02 -11.55 -26.56
N GLY A 209 -19.87 -10.93 -26.81
CA GLY A 209 -19.80 -9.59 -27.40
C GLY A 209 -19.86 -8.44 -26.38
N ASP A 210 -19.73 -8.72 -25.07
CA ASP A 210 -19.54 -7.69 -24.06
C ASP A 210 -18.40 -6.73 -24.47
N PRO A 211 -18.67 -5.41 -24.61
CA PRO A 211 -17.69 -4.49 -25.16
C PRO A 211 -16.52 -4.23 -24.21
N GLN A 212 -16.71 -4.34 -22.88
CA GLN A 212 -15.63 -4.23 -21.91
C GLN A 212 -14.68 -5.42 -22.05
N VAL A 213 -15.20 -6.65 -22.13
CA VAL A 213 -14.38 -7.85 -22.33
C VAL A 213 -13.64 -7.80 -23.66
N ALA A 214 -14.32 -7.38 -24.75
CA ALA A 214 -13.69 -7.23 -26.05
C ALA A 214 -12.53 -6.23 -26.03
N TRP A 215 -12.73 -5.07 -25.39
CA TRP A 215 -11.70 -4.06 -25.22
C TRP A 215 -10.51 -4.61 -24.41
N VAL A 216 -10.76 -5.21 -23.23
CA VAL A 216 -9.72 -5.83 -22.39
C VAL A 216 -8.93 -6.87 -23.16
N LYS A 217 -9.60 -7.78 -23.86
CA LYS A 217 -8.96 -8.82 -24.67
C LYS A 217 -8.05 -8.24 -25.77
N SER A 218 -8.43 -7.09 -26.34
CA SER A 218 -7.63 -6.44 -27.39
C SER A 218 -6.44 -5.64 -26.86
N MET A 219 -6.53 -5.14 -25.62
CA MET A 219 -5.56 -4.20 -25.04
C MET A 219 -4.51 -4.89 -24.18
N VAL A 220 -4.88 -5.88 -23.36
CA VAL A 220 -3.96 -6.58 -22.43
C VAL A 220 -2.67 -7.04 -23.13
N PRO A 221 -2.67 -7.66 -24.33
CA PRO A 221 -1.44 -8.10 -24.98
C PRO A 221 -0.49 -6.97 -25.43
N LYS A 222 -0.98 -5.72 -25.47
CA LYS A 222 -0.27 -4.53 -25.98
C LYS A 222 0.17 -3.58 -24.87
N THR A 223 -0.09 -3.93 -23.61
CA THR A 223 0.12 -3.06 -22.44
C THR A 223 1.20 -3.66 -21.55
N GLU A 224 2.07 -2.80 -21.01
CA GLU A 224 3.22 -3.19 -20.19
C GLU A 224 2.77 -3.83 -18.87
N HIS A 225 1.83 -3.20 -18.17
CA HIS A 225 1.22 -3.77 -16.96
C HIS A 225 -0.29 -3.54 -16.90
N VAL A 226 -0.99 -4.50 -16.32
CA VAL A 226 -2.43 -4.45 -16.11
C VAL A 226 -2.73 -4.78 -14.66
N MET A 227 -3.51 -3.92 -14.01
CA MET A 227 -3.96 -4.14 -12.65
C MET A 227 -5.47 -4.29 -12.60
N SER A 228 -5.96 -5.34 -11.93
CA SER A 228 -7.37 -5.42 -11.56
C SER A 228 -7.60 -5.07 -10.10
N VAL A 229 -8.72 -4.41 -9.80
CA VAL A 229 -9.17 -4.12 -8.44
C VAL A 229 -10.50 -4.80 -8.17
N CYS A 230 -10.66 -5.38 -6.98
CA CYS A 230 -11.91 -5.99 -6.55
C CYS A 230 -12.38 -7.08 -7.54
N ASN A 231 -13.64 -7.08 -7.93
CA ASN A 231 -14.18 -7.96 -8.97
C ASN A 231 -13.83 -7.54 -10.41
N GLY A 232 -12.98 -6.53 -10.61
CA GLY A 232 -12.39 -6.24 -11.93
C GLY A 232 -11.55 -7.40 -12.48
N ALA A 233 -11.10 -8.33 -11.63
CA ALA A 233 -10.44 -9.57 -12.05
C ALA A 233 -11.30 -10.42 -13.00
N PHE A 234 -12.64 -10.31 -12.92
CA PHE A 234 -13.55 -11.02 -13.81
C PHE A 234 -13.47 -10.49 -15.25
N TRP A 235 -13.09 -9.23 -15.48
CA TRP A 235 -12.82 -8.76 -16.84
C TRP A 235 -11.65 -9.52 -17.48
N LEU A 236 -10.57 -9.71 -16.73
CA LEU A 236 -9.40 -10.47 -17.18
C LEU A 236 -9.73 -11.95 -17.35
N ALA A 237 -10.51 -12.53 -16.44
CA ALA A 237 -10.93 -13.93 -16.50
C ALA A 237 -11.79 -14.20 -17.74
N ASN A 238 -12.82 -13.37 -18.00
CA ASN A 238 -13.67 -13.46 -19.18
C ASN A 238 -12.89 -13.22 -20.50
N ALA A 239 -11.83 -12.39 -20.46
CA ALA A 239 -10.94 -12.20 -21.60
C ALA A 239 -9.97 -13.38 -21.84
N GLY A 240 -9.89 -14.34 -20.91
CA GLY A 240 -8.95 -15.45 -20.92
C GLY A 240 -7.53 -15.08 -20.48
N ALA A 241 -7.32 -13.86 -19.97
CA ALA A 241 -6.00 -13.35 -19.59
C ALA A 241 -5.45 -13.94 -18.28
N LEU A 242 -6.31 -14.58 -17.48
CA LEU A 242 -5.93 -15.23 -16.22
C LEU A 242 -5.71 -16.75 -16.32
N ASP A 243 -5.88 -17.37 -17.50
CA ASP A 243 -5.65 -18.80 -17.69
C ASP A 243 -4.21 -19.17 -17.26
N GLY A 244 -4.09 -20.05 -16.25
CA GLY A 244 -2.82 -20.51 -15.69
C GLY A 244 -2.10 -19.52 -14.76
N LYS A 245 -2.69 -18.35 -14.47
CA LYS A 245 -2.09 -17.32 -13.61
C LYS A 245 -2.65 -17.36 -12.19
N ASN A 246 -1.87 -16.81 -11.25
CA ASN A 246 -2.36 -16.60 -9.90
C ASN A 246 -3.23 -15.34 -9.85
N ALA A 247 -4.38 -15.38 -9.18
CA ALA A 247 -5.24 -14.20 -9.04
C ALA A 247 -5.92 -14.14 -7.68
N THR A 248 -6.10 -12.93 -7.17
CA THR A 248 -7.04 -12.63 -6.07
C THR A 248 -8.14 -11.70 -6.58
N THR A 249 -9.23 -11.56 -5.82
CA THR A 249 -10.34 -10.65 -6.12
C THR A 249 -10.98 -10.20 -4.81
N PHE A 250 -12.14 -9.54 -4.89
CA PHE A 250 -12.91 -9.21 -3.69
C PHE A 250 -13.17 -10.48 -2.87
N TYR A 251 -12.93 -10.42 -1.57
CA TYR A 251 -12.97 -11.61 -0.69
C TYR A 251 -14.27 -12.43 -0.82
N ASN A 252 -15.37 -11.76 -1.10
CA ASN A 252 -16.69 -12.35 -1.28
C ASN A 252 -16.90 -12.94 -2.68
N LEU A 253 -15.90 -13.03 -3.56
CA LEU A 253 -16.04 -13.56 -4.92
C LEU A 253 -14.90 -14.51 -5.30
N LEU A 254 -14.05 -14.90 -4.34
CA LEU A 254 -12.93 -15.82 -4.58
C LEU A 254 -13.42 -17.22 -5.00
N ASP A 255 -14.47 -17.75 -4.36
CA ASP A 255 -15.01 -19.06 -4.73
C ASP A 255 -15.67 -19.04 -6.11
N GLU A 256 -16.37 -17.96 -6.45
CA GLU A 256 -16.95 -17.75 -7.78
C GLU A 256 -15.87 -17.67 -8.84
N LEU A 257 -14.79 -16.91 -8.61
CA LEU A 257 -13.68 -16.85 -9.55
C LEU A 257 -13.08 -18.25 -9.77
N LYS A 258 -12.90 -19.02 -8.69
CA LYS A 258 -12.39 -20.39 -8.76
C LYS A 258 -13.33 -21.34 -9.52
N GLY A 259 -14.63 -21.25 -9.26
CA GLY A 259 -15.64 -22.12 -9.84
C GLY A 259 -15.94 -21.81 -11.30
N ASP A 260 -16.06 -20.53 -11.64
CA ASP A 260 -16.39 -20.05 -12.97
C ASP A 260 -15.18 -20.14 -13.92
N PHE A 261 -13.96 -19.98 -13.40
CA PHE A 261 -12.72 -19.99 -14.17
C PHE A 261 -11.70 -20.98 -13.58
N PRO A 262 -11.91 -22.30 -13.78
CA PRO A 262 -11.12 -23.34 -13.11
C PRO A 262 -9.63 -23.38 -13.51
N LYS A 263 -9.23 -22.68 -14.58
CA LYS A 263 -7.82 -22.52 -14.98
C LYS A 263 -7.10 -21.40 -14.22
N VAL A 264 -7.81 -20.60 -13.44
CA VAL A 264 -7.24 -19.52 -12.63
C VAL A 264 -6.79 -20.10 -11.29
N ASN A 265 -5.54 -19.86 -10.93
CA ASN A 265 -5.00 -20.26 -9.62
C ASN A 265 -5.40 -19.20 -8.59
N VAL A 266 -6.59 -19.33 -8.01
CA VAL A 266 -7.08 -18.33 -7.05
C VAL A 266 -6.23 -18.35 -5.77
N VAL A 267 -5.89 -17.17 -5.25
CA VAL A 267 -5.09 -16.99 -4.04
C VAL A 267 -5.92 -16.21 -3.01
N TRP A 268 -6.11 -16.82 -1.84
CA TRP A 268 -6.88 -16.23 -0.74
C TRP A 268 -6.02 -15.33 0.13
N ASP A 269 -6.68 -14.43 0.87
CA ASP A 269 -6.08 -13.69 1.99
C ASP A 269 -4.84 -12.83 1.63
N LYS A 270 -4.75 -12.38 0.38
CA LYS A 270 -3.70 -11.46 -0.11
C LYS A 270 -4.29 -10.11 -0.55
N LYS A 271 -3.56 -9.02 -0.27
CA LYS A 271 -3.90 -7.66 -0.76
C LYS A 271 -3.85 -7.61 -2.27
N PHE A 272 -2.80 -8.21 -2.83
CA PHE A 272 -2.60 -8.36 -4.26
C PHE A 272 -1.75 -9.59 -4.55
N VAL A 273 -1.76 -9.99 -5.82
CA VAL A 273 -0.96 -11.07 -6.40
C VAL A 273 -0.37 -10.54 -7.69
N ASP A 274 0.94 -10.66 -7.83
CA ASP A 274 1.69 -10.14 -8.97
C ASP A 274 2.20 -11.31 -9.83
N ASN A 275 1.92 -11.27 -11.13
CA ASN A 275 2.39 -12.22 -12.14
C ASN A 275 3.35 -11.58 -13.14
N GLY A 276 4.00 -10.47 -12.79
CA GLY A 276 4.74 -9.59 -13.68
C GLY A 276 3.78 -8.63 -14.38
N GLN A 277 3.36 -8.96 -15.60
CA GLN A 277 2.47 -8.10 -16.38
C GLN A 277 1.12 -7.84 -15.68
N ILE A 278 0.55 -8.85 -15.02
CA ILE A 278 -0.81 -8.78 -14.45
C ILE A 278 -0.75 -8.81 -12.93
N ILE A 279 -1.24 -7.74 -12.31
CA ILE A 279 -1.40 -7.59 -10.87
C ILE A 279 -2.89 -7.66 -10.54
N CYS A 280 -3.32 -8.68 -9.78
CA CYS A 280 -4.69 -8.75 -9.29
C CYS A 280 -4.72 -8.32 -7.83
N THR A 281 -5.51 -7.29 -7.50
CA THR A 281 -5.72 -6.84 -6.13
C THR A 281 -7.06 -7.31 -5.58
N ALA A 282 -7.17 -7.40 -4.25
CA ALA A 282 -8.44 -7.61 -3.58
C ALA A 282 -9.34 -6.36 -3.71
N GLY A 283 -10.41 -6.26 -2.90
CA GLY A 283 -11.35 -5.14 -3.05
C GLY A 283 -10.90 -3.81 -2.46
N LEU A 284 -11.51 -2.75 -2.99
CA LEU A 284 -11.59 -1.42 -2.38
C LEU A 284 -10.20 -0.81 -2.16
N SER A 285 -9.81 -0.57 -0.92
CA SER A 285 -8.52 0.03 -0.57
C SER A 285 -7.31 -0.79 -1.03
N SER A 286 -7.49 -2.07 -1.38
CA SER A 286 -6.41 -2.89 -1.95
C SER A 286 -5.94 -2.38 -3.32
N GLY A 287 -6.78 -1.60 -4.03
CA GLY A 287 -6.37 -0.91 -5.26
C GLY A 287 -5.31 0.17 -5.02
N ILE A 288 -5.35 0.85 -3.87
CA ILE A 288 -4.31 1.81 -3.47
C ILE A 288 -2.99 1.08 -3.24
N GLU A 289 -3.05 -0.02 -2.49
CA GLU A 289 -1.89 -0.87 -2.19
C GLU A 289 -1.26 -1.47 -3.46
N GLY A 290 -2.07 -1.96 -4.39
CA GLY A 290 -1.59 -2.49 -5.66
C GLY A 290 -1.01 -1.42 -6.58
N ALA A 291 -1.55 -0.21 -6.58
CA ALA A 291 -0.98 0.91 -7.33
C ALA A 291 0.39 1.34 -6.77
N LEU A 292 0.53 1.38 -5.43
CA LEU A 292 1.82 1.66 -4.77
C LEU A 292 2.84 0.56 -5.06
N HIS A 293 2.43 -0.71 -5.01
CA HIS A 293 3.26 -1.84 -5.41
C HIS A 293 3.68 -1.76 -6.88
N MET A 294 2.77 -1.38 -7.78
CA MET A 294 3.11 -1.17 -9.20
C MET A 294 4.18 -0.07 -9.38
N ILE A 295 4.06 1.04 -8.65
CA ILE A 295 5.09 2.10 -8.66
C ILE A 295 6.41 1.56 -8.09
N GLU A 296 6.38 0.77 -7.03
CA GLU A 296 7.58 0.16 -6.47
C GLU A 296 8.30 -0.74 -7.48
N VAL A 297 7.54 -1.54 -8.24
CA VAL A 297 8.10 -2.42 -9.29
C VAL A 297 8.70 -1.60 -10.44
N LEU A 298 8.03 -0.52 -10.86
CA LEU A 298 8.43 0.26 -12.04
C LEU A 298 9.53 1.29 -11.75
N GLU A 299 9.42 2.00 -10.64
CA GLU A 299 10.20 3.19 -10.31
C GLU A 299 11.03 3.02 -9.02
N GLY A 300 10.84 1.89 -8.32
CA GLY A 300 11.55 1.56 -7.09
C GLY A 300 10.85 2.00 -5.79
N PRO A 301 11.26 1.43 -4.65
CA PRO A 301 10.59 1.64 -3.36
C PRO A 301 10.66 3.08 -2.83
N GLY A 302 11.67 3.85 -3.24
CA GLY A 302 11.81 5.26 -2.85
C GLY A 302 10.69 6.14 -3.42
N VAL A 303 10.35 5.96 -4.69
CA VAL A 303 9.28 6.70 -5.36
C VAL A 303 7.92 6.32 -4.78
N ALA A 304 7.66 5.02 -4.60
CA ALA A 304 6.41 4.54 -4.00
C ALA A 304 6.19 5.10 -2.57
N LYS A 305 7.24 5.13 -1.74
CA LYS A 305 7.18 5.77 -0.40
C LYS A 305 6.92 7.26 -0.49
N SER A 306 7.56 7.96 -1.42
CA SER A 306 7.31 9.40 -1.63
C SER A 306 5.86 9.68 -2.03
N VAL A 307 5.30 8.86 -2.93
CA VAL A 307 3.90 8.97 -3.35
C VAL A 307 2.97 8.74 -2.16
N ALA A 308 3.20 7.68 -1.38
CA ALA A 308 2.41 7.41 -0.17
C ALA A 308 2.48 8.57 0.84
N MET A 309 3.67 9.14 1.07
CA MET A 309 3.83 10.30 1.97
C MET A 309 3.11 11.55 1.46
N ASN A 310 3.14 11.82 0.14
CA ASN A 310 2.42 12.96 -0.45
C ASN A 310 0.90 12.83 -0.32
N MET A 311 0.39 11.59 -0.31
CA MET A 311 -1.01 11.29 -0.07
C MET A 311 -1.39 11.27 1.43
N GLU A 312 -0.42 11.50 2.33
CA GLU A 312 -0.57 11.29 3.77
C GLU A 312 -1.04 9.85 4.12
N TYR A 313 -0.67 8.89 3.29
CA TYR A 313 -1.05 7.49 3.43
C TYR A 313 0.05 6.72 4.18
N ASN A 314 -0.28 6.19 5.36
CA ASN A 314 0.62 5.33 6.13
C ASN A 314 0.78 3.96 5.46
N TRP A 315 1.65 3.91 4.45
CA TRP A 315 1.88 2.71 3.65
C TRP A 315 2.77 1.73 4.41
N LEU A 316 2.20 0.56 4.70
CA LEU A 316 2.87 -0.56 5.35
C LEU A 316 2.91 -1.74 4.36
N PRO A 317 3.92 -1.82 3.47
CA PRO A 317 3.97 -2.83 2.41
C PRO A 317 3.93 -4.27 2.95
N ASP A 318 4.58 -4.50 4.09
CA ASP A 318 4.63 -5.81 4.75
C ASP A 318 3.39 -6.14 5.59
N SER A 319 2.46 -5.19 5.76
CA SER A 319 1.23 -5.46 6.50
C SER A 319 0.33 -6.41 5.72
N GLY A 320 -0.29 -7.36 6.41
CA GLY A 320 -1.19 -8.31 5.74
C GLY A 320 -2.49 -7.67 5.27
N TYR A 321 -3.28 -8.42 4.50
CA TYR A 321 -4.58 -7.94 4.01
C TYR A 321 -5.57 -7.71 5.15
N ALA A 322 -6.26 -6.57 5.20
CA ALA A 322 -7.20 -6.25 6.27
C ALA A 322 -8.23 -7.37 6.54
N ARG A 323 -8.71 -8.05 5.49
CA ARG A 323 -9.59 -9.23 5.63
C ARG A 323 -8.81 -10.55 5.79
N GLY A 324 -7.54 -10.63 5.42
CA GLY A 324 -6.69 -11.79 5.71
C GLY A 324 -6.20 -11.82 7.17
N ASN A 325 -6.21 -10.67 7.84
CA ASN A 325 -5.58 -10.45 9.15
C ASN A 325 -6.52 -10.61 10.35
N PHE A 326 -7.81 -10.85 10.17
CA PHE A 326 -8.73 -11.05 11.28
C PHE A 326 -9.21 -12.49 11.35
N GLY A 327 -9.43 -12.99 12.56
CA GLY A 327 -10.03 -14.32 12.79
C GLY A 327 -11.39 -14.52 12.10
N ASP A 328 -12.05 -13.43 11.69
CA ASP A 328 -13.32 -13.42 10.95
C ASP A 328 -13.27 -14.19 9.62
N LYS A 329 -12.09 -14.39 9.03
CA LYS A 329 -11.94 -15.07 7.75
C LYS A 329 -12.51 -16.49 7.77
N TYR A 330 -12.40 -17.19 8.89
CA TYR A 330 -12.93 -18.55 9.02
C TYR A 330 -14.46 -18.56 9.08
N LEU A 331 -15.06 -17.58 9.78
CA LEU A 331 -16.50 -17.41 9.80
C LEU A 331 -17.04 -17.05 8.42
N ARG A 332 -16.35 -16.15 7.69
CA ARG A 332 -16.78 -15.70 6.35
C ARG A 332 -16.81 -16.82 5.32
N ARG A 333 -15.96 -17.84 5.44
CA ARG A 333 -15.99 -19.02 4.55
C ARG A 333 -17.25 -19.88 4.75
N LEU A 334 -17.81 -19.91 5.96
CA LEU A 334 -19.00 -20.70 6.29
C LEU A 334 -20.29 -19.88 6.15
N ALA A 335 -20.32 -18.70 6.76
CA ALA A 335 -21.48 -17.82 6.84
C ALA A 335 -21.36 -16.65 5.83
N ARG A 336 -20.94 -16.94 4.60
CA ARG A 336 -20.58 -15.92 3.60
C ARG A 336 -21.72 -14.96 3.24
N ARG A 337 -22.95 -15.50 3.13
CA ARG A 337 -24.19 -14.72 2.94
C ARG A 337 -24.91 -14.41 4.26
N GLY A 338 -24.20 -14.52 5.37
CA GLY A 338 -24.77 -14.52 6.70
C GLY A 338 -25.39 -15.88 7.06
N PHE A 339 -25.96 -15.93 8.27
CA PHE A 339 -26.78 -17.05 8.72
C PHE A 339 -28.13 -17.01 8.00
N GLN A 340 -28.74 -18.19 7.78
CA GLN A 340 -30.06 -18.28 7.16
C GLN A 340 -31.13 -17.87 8.18
N LEU A 341 -31.50 -16.60 8.21
CA LEU A 341 -32.51 -16.07 9.12
C LEU A 341 -33.88 -16.02 8.42
N PRO A 342 -34.99 -16.23 9.14
CA PRO A 342 -36.32 -16.22 8.54
C PRO A 342 -36.74 -14.79 8.17
N ASP A 343 -37.43 -14.63 7.04
CA ASP A 343 -38.06 -13.35 6.69
C ASP A 343 -39.17 -12.99 7.69
N PRO A 344 -39.39 -11.70 8.03
CA PRO A 344 -38.73 -10.50 7.51
C PRO A 344 -37.56 -9.99 8.39
N THR A 345 -36.82 -10.89 9.05
CA THR A 345 -35.77 -10.51 10.03
C THR A 345 -34.81 -9.46 9.47
N LYS A 346 -34.70 -8.33 10.18
CA LYS A 346 -33.72 -7.29 9.88
C LYS A 346 -32.48 -7.50 10.74
N VAL A 347 -31.30 -7.35 10.13
CA VAL A 347 -30.01 -7.54 10.78
C VAL A 347 -29.24 -6.23 10.78
N LYS A 348 -28.82 -5.76 11.95
CA LYS A 348 -27.92 -4.60 12.10
C LYS A 348 -26.66 -5.03 12.83
N THR A 349 -25.49 -4.71 12.30
CA THR A 349 -24.23 -4.89 13.04
C THR A 349 -24.16 -3.84 14.15
N VAL A 350 -23.88 -4.29 15.38
CA VAL A 350 -23.80 -3.44 16.59
C VAL A 350 -22.36 -3.13 16.94
N ASP A 351 -21.51 -4.16 16.99
CA ASP A 351 -20.09 -4.04 17.35
C ASP A 351 -19.25 -5.03 16.53
N VAL A 352 -18.02 -4.63 16.22
CA VAL A 352 -17.02 -5.47 15.54
C VAL A 352 -15.64 -5.15 16.12
N LYS A 353 -14.96 -6.18 16.64
CA LYS A 353 -13.57 -6.09 17.10
C LYS A 353 -12.78 -7.23 16.47
N GLY A 354 -11.58 -6.96 16.01
CA GLY A 354 -10.77 -7.94 15.29
C GLY A 354 -9.29 -7.79 15.56
N ALA A 355 -8.62 -8.93 15.69
CA ALA A 355 -7.19 -9.12 15.74
C ALA A 355 -6.82 -10.41 14.97
N PRO A 356 -5.54 -10.65 14.66
CA PRO A 356 -5.09 -11.89 14.01
C PRO A 356 -5.45 -13.17 14.78
N ASP A 357 -5.55 -13.09 16.10
CA ASP A 357 -5.79 -14.20 17.03
C ASP A 357 -7.14 -14.12 17.74
N ALA A 358 -7.94 -13.09 17.49
CA ALA A 358 -9.24 -12.92 18.12
C ALA A 358 -10.23 -12.17 17.21
N PHE A 359 -11.51 -12.52 17.32
CA PHE A 359 -12.56 -11.79 16.62
C PHE A 359 -13.84 -11.75 17.45
N PHE A 360 -14.53 -10.62 17.42
CA PHE A 360 -15.84 -10.44 18.02
C PHE A 360 -16.75 -9.70 17.06
N LYS A 361 -17.98 -10.17 16.93
CA LYS A 361 -19.02 -9.46 16.20
C LYS A 361 -20.37 -9.65 16.86
N GLU A 362 -21.12 -8.57 16.93
CA GLU A 362 -22.47 -8.54 17.47
C GLU A 362 -23.46 -7.98 16.45
N TRP A 363 -24.65 -8.59 16.42
CA TRP A 363 -25.78 -8.20 15.61
C TRP A 363 -27.02 -8.00 16.47
N ALA A 364 -27.76 -6.94 16.18
CA ALA A 364 -29.14 -6.78 16.61
C ALA A 364 -30.05 -7.32 15.51
N LEU A 365 -30.97 -8.20 15.89
CA LEU A 365 -32.01 -8.74 15.03
C LEU A 365 -33.35 -8.12 15.44
N THR A 366 -34.14 -7.65 14.48
CA THR A 366 -35.50 -7.12 14.71
C THR A 366 -36.48 -7.70 13.71
N ASP A 367 -37.78 -7.64 14.02
CA ASP A 367 -38.85 -8.21 13.20
C ASP A 367 -38.65 -9.71 12.92
N CYS A 368 -37.98 -10.42 13.85
CA CYS A 368 -37.68 -11.84 13.71
C CYS A 368 -38.84 -12.69 14.23
N PRO A 369 -39.48 -13.53 13.39
CA PRO A 369 -40.59 -14.37 13.82
C PRO A 369 -40.13 -15.62 14.60
N ALA A 370 -38.87 -16.01 14.49
CA ALA A 370 -38.30 -17.19 15.13
C ALA A 370 -37.98 -16.98 16.62
N SER A 371 -37.96 -18.08 17.35
CA SER A 371 -37.41 -18.19 18.71
C SER A 371 -35.86 -18.17 18.71
N ALA A 372 -35.28 -17.95 19.89
CA ALA A 372 -33.82 -18.02 20.06
C ALA A 372 -33.27 -19.41 19.66
N THR A 373 -34.00 -20.48 19.99
CA THR A 373 -33.61 -21.86 19.67
C THR A 373 -33.59 -22.10 18.15
N GLU A 374 -34.61 -21.66 17.41
CA GLU A 374 -34.66 -21.78 15.95
C GLU A 374 -33.53 -20.97 15.27
N LEU A 375 -33.22 -19.77 15.80
CA LEU A 375 -32.07 -18.98 15.36
C LEU A 375 -30.76 -19.74 15.58
N MET A 376 -30.59 -20.36 16.75
CA MET A 376 -29.41 -21.14 17.08
C MET A 376 -29.28 -22.41 16.20
N GLU A 377 -30.39 -23.05 15.81
CA GLU A 377 -30.37 -24.15 14.86
C GLU A 377 -29.87 -23.71 13.47
N SER A 378 -30.24 -22.51 13.01
CA SER A 378 -29.67 -21.93 11.77
C SER A 378 -28.16 -21.68 11.87
N VAL A 379 -27.69 -21.20 13.02
CA VAL A 379 -26.26 -21.07 13.32
C VAL A 379 -25.57 -22.43 13.26
N LYS A 380 -26.10 -23.45 13.97
CA LYS A 380 -25.54 -24.80 14.01
C LYS A 380 -25.43 -25.40 12.62
N LYS A 381 -26.49 -25.30 11.81
CA LYS A 381 -26.51 -25.77 10.42
C LYS A 381 -25.39 -25.13 9.58
N THR A 382 -25.16 -23.83 9.76
CA THR A 382 -24.13 -23.10 9.01
C THR A 382 -22.72 -23.48 9.46
N LEU A 383 -22.47 -23.51 10.77
CA LEU A 383 -21.11 -23.72 11.31
C LEU A 383 -20.66 -25.18 11.22
N SER A 384 -21.59 -26.14 11.28
CA SER A 384 -21.27 -27.58 11.16
C SER A 384 -20.67 -27.97 9.81
N ALA A 385 -20.73 -27.09 8.80
CA ALA A 385 -20.10 -27.32 7.49
C ALA A 385 -18.56 -27.34 7.56
N GLY A 386 -17.96 -26.78 8.61
CA GLY A 386 -16.49 -26.81 8.77
C GLY A 386 -15.99 -26.84 10.21
N TRP A 387 -16.85 -26.62 11.20
CA TRP A 387 -16.47 -26.57 12.62
C TRP A 387 -17.15 -27.68 13.42
N GLN A 388 -16.48 -28.15 14.47
CA GLN A 388 -16.99 -29.19 15.35
C GLN A 388 -17.68 -28.56 16.56
N LEU A 389 -18.94 -28.93 16.81
CA LEU A 389 -19.67 -28.51 18.00
C LEU A 389 -19.05 -29.18 19.23
N ALA A 390 -18.60 -28.38 20.19
CA ALA A 390 -18.02 -28.84 21.45
C ALA A 390 -19.02 -28.82 22.61
N ASN A 391 -19.92 -27.83 22.63
CA ASN A 391 -20.92 -27.67 23.68
C ASN A 391 -22.14 -26.89 23.18
N SER A 392 -23.31 -27.15 23.76
CA SER A 392 -24.57 -26.43 23.52
C SER A 392 -25.35 -26.30 24.82
N GLU A 393 -25.75 -25.09 25.17
CA GLU A 393 -26.47 -24.75 26.39
C GLU A 393 -27.71 -23.91 26.05
N SER A 394 -28.80 -24.14 26.80
CA SER A 394 -30.04 -23.37 26.72
C SER A 394 -30.52 -23.11 28.14
N ASP A 395 -30.12 -21.96 28.71
CA ASP A 395 -30.49 -21.51 30.06
C ASP A 395 -30.89 -20.03 30.02
N GLY A 396 -32.03 -19.74 29.38
CA GLY A 396 -32.49 -18.36 29.09
C GLY A 396 -31.68 -17.61 28.02
N VAL A 397 -30.51 -18.15 27.65
CA VAL A 397 -29.65 -17.73 26.55
C VAL A 397 -29.25 -18.98 25.78
N GLU A 398 -29.40 -18.95 24.46
CA GLU A 398 -28.91 -20.02 23.60
C GLU A 398 -27.42 -19.79 23.35
N LYS A 399 -26.60 -20.80 23.67
CA LYS A 399 -25.14 -20.73 23.57
C LYS A 399 -24.59 -21.98 22.91
N THR A 400 -23.68 -21.81 21.95
CA THR A 400 -22.92 -22.92 21.37
C THR A 400 -21.43 -22.60 21.36
N THR A 401 -20.59 -23.61 21.60
CA THR A 401 -19.13 -23.54 21.53
C THR A 401 -18.63 -24.48 20.44
N TRP A 402 -17.72 -24.00 19.61
CA TRP A 402 -17.21 -24.67 18.43
C TRP A 402 -15.68 -24.73 18.45
N LYS A 403 -15.13 -25.81 17.90
CA LYS A 403 -13.70 -26.01 17.68
C LYS A 403 -13.41 -26.20 16.21
N PHE A 404 -12.31 -25.61 15.72
CA PHE A 404 -11.86 -25.80 14.34
C PHE A 404 -10.35 -25.55 14.20
N LYS A 405 -9.81 -25.87 13.02
CA LYS A 405 -8.42 -25.62 12.65
C LYS A 405 -8.31 -24.48 11.65
N GLY A 406 -7.38 -23.56 11.91
CA GLY A 406 -7.01 -22.50 10.98
C GLY A 406 -6.18 -23.02 9.80
N ASP A 407 -5.95 -22.16 8.81
CA ASP A 407 -5.15 -22.52 7.62
C ASP A 407 -3.68 -22.82 7.96
N ASP A 408 -3.21 -22.24 9.05
CA ASP A 408 -1.89 -22.43 9.66
C ASP A 408 -1.85 -23.65 10.61
N GLY A 409 -2.94 -24.41 10.72
CA GLY A 409 -3.07 -25.54 11.64
C GLY A 409 -3.34 -25.14 13.10
N ALA A 410 -3.45 -23.84 13.40
CA ALA A 410 -3.75 -23.36 14.76
C ALA A 410 -5.13 -23.85 15.21
N SER A 411 -5.26 -24.16 16.51
CA SER A 411 -6.55 -24.50 17.10
C SER A 411 -7.34 -23.24 17.45
N TRP A 412 -8.62 -23.21 17.11
CA TRP A 412 -9.51 -22.10 17.40
C TRP A 412 -10.75 -22.54 18.16
N THR A 413 -11.22 -21.66 19.04
CA THR A 413 -12.54 -21.75 19.68
C THR A 413 -13.43 -20.63 19.16
N ALA A 414 -14.68 -20.93 18.86
CA ALA A 414 -15.72 -19.93 18.66
C ALA A 414 -16.89 -20.16 19.62
N GLU A 415 -17.43 -19.09 20.19
CA GLU A 415 -18.65 -19.10 20.99
C GLU A 415 -19.69 -18.24 20.29
N VAL A 416 -20.89 -18.78 20.08
CA VAL A 416 -22.05 -18.04 19.56
C VAL A 416 -23.11 -17.95 20.66
N LEU A 417 -23.65 -16.75 20.82
CA LEU A 417 -24.73 -16.44 21.76
C LEU A 417 -25.93 -15.89 21.00
N VAL A 418 -27.13 -16.33 21.34
CA VAL A 418 -28.40 -15.73 20.92
C VAL A 418 -29.22 -15.43 22.17
N ARG A 419 -29.57 -14.15 22.35
CA ARG A 419 -30.33 -13.63 23.49
C ARG A 419 -31.59 -12.95 22.99
N ALA A 420 -32.75 -13.37 23.49
CA ALA A 420 -34.00 -12.65 23.28
C ALA A 420 -34.00 -11.35 24.10
N ASP A 421 -34.54 -10.27 23.53
CA ASP A 421 -34.85 -9.07 24.29
C ASP A 421 -36.00 -9.38 25.25
N GLN A 422 -35.84 -9.04 26.54
CA GLN A 422 -36.84 -9.37 27.56
C GLN A 422 -38.10 -8.51 27.48
N GLN A 423 -38.04 -7.36 26.79
CA GLN A 423 -39.15 -6.39 26.72
C GLN A 423 -39.83 -6.39 25.34
N VAL A 424 -39.11 -6.76 24.28
CA VAL A 424 -39.60 -6.63 22.90
C VAL A 424 -39.57 -7.98 22.19
N LYS A 425 -40.76 -8.55 21.95
CA LYS A 425 -40.91 -9.77 21.15
C LYS A 425 -40.33 -9.58 19.74
N GLY A 426 -39.62 -10.59 19.25
CA GLY A 426 -39.04 -10.58 17.90
C GLY A 426 -37.75 -9.77 17.77
N LYS A 427 -37.19 -9.30 18.90
CA LYS A 427 -35.88 -8.65 18.96
C LYS A 427 -34.87 -9.55 19.66
N PHE A 428 -33.68 -9.67 19.09
CA PHE A 428 -32.60 -10.51 19.60
C PHE A 428 -31.25 -9.82 19.49
N THR A 429 -30.33 -10.21 20.36
CA THR A 429 -28.90 -9.95 20.19
C THR A 429 -28.23 -11.29 19.86
N MET A 430 -27.48 -11.31 18.77
CA MET A 430 -26.66 -12.45 18.38
C MET A 430 -25.20 -12.01 18.35
N SER A 431 -24.29 -12.78 18.93
CA SER A 431 -22.86 -12.47 18.88
C SER A 431 -22.01 -13.71 18.66
N ILE A 432 -20.84 -13.50 18.09
CA ILE A 432 -19.80 -14.52 17.96
C ILE A 432 -18.48 -13.99 18.50
N THR A 433 -17.84 -14.79 19.34
CA THR A 433 -16.48 -14.55 19.84
C THR A 433 -15.58 -15.68 19.38
N MET A 434 -14.47 -15.38 18.73
CA MET A 434 -13.48 -16.34 18.24
C MET A 434 -12.14 -16.04 18.87
N ARG A 435 -11.40 -17.09 19.24
CA ARG A 435 -10.05 -16.99 19.81
C ARG A 435 -9.15 -18.09 19.27
N ASN A 436 -7.92 -17.74 18.98
CA ASN A 436 -6.86 -18.69 18.68
C ASN A 436 -6.34 -19.26 20.00
N ASP A 437 -6.63 -20.53 20.25
CA ASP A 437 -6.23 -21.21 21.49
C ASP A 437 -4.70 -21.32 21.61
N THR A 438 -3.98 -21.25 20.49
CA THR A 438 -2.52 -21.37 20.46
C THR A 438 -1.79 -20.05 20.71
N ALA A 439 -2.46 -18.89 20.57
CA ALA A 439 -1.86 -17.58 20.77
C ALA A 439 -1.59 -17.26 22.25
N SER A 440 -2.34 -17.88 23.17
CA SER A 440 -2.20 -17.71 24.63
C SER A 440 -0.94 -18.36 25.25
N ARG A 441 0.02 -18.84 24.45
CA ARG A 441 1.24 -19.53 24.90
C ARG A 441 2.56 -18.89 24.45
N LYS A 442 2.56 -17.64 23.99
CA LYS A 442 3.78 -16.91 23.63
C LYS A 442 3.93 -15.61 24.41
#